data_AF-A0A9R1B6Z0-F1
#
_entry.id   AF-A0A9R1B6Z0-F1
#
_cell.length_a   1.000
_cell.length_b   1.000
_cell.length_c   1.000
_cell.angle_alpha   90.00
_cell.angle_beta   90.00
_cell.angle_gamma   90.00
#
_symmetry.space_group_name_H-M   'P 1'
#
loop_
_entity.id
_entity.type
_entity.pdbx_description
1 polymer ?
#
loop_
_entity_poly.entity_id
_entity_poly.type
_entity_poly.pdbx_seq_one_letter_code
_entity_poly.pdbx_strand_id
1 'polypeptide(L)'
;MMQHGAVLRAAGEVDRFPVVLVEVGGLAEQHLFIACVYSSKTGVWGNLTSTSVQSKGTFTLYFKGMPSVLVGNSLYWLFDGDFVGIVEFNLERHSLAVIEVPLDMFESFDGFTLMRAEDGELSLLSLSGFTAQLWKRNTITDGVPSWGIVRTVELDKLLSLDSEGYVTTHGFAEDNNLVILRVNINIISTVQIESLQFKKVSDNSKWYYYPFESVYAAGI
;
A
#
# COMPACT_ATOMS: atom_id res chain seq x y z
N MET A 1 0.32 -19.60 3.31
CA MET A 1 -0.98 -18.90 3.27
C MET A 1 -0.85 -17.67 4.14
N MET A 2 -0.77 -16.49 3.53
CA MET A 2 -0.70 -15.21 4.25
C MET A 2 -2.02 -14.48 4.05
N GLN A 3 -2.63 -14.07 5.15
CA GLN A 3 -3.91 -13.38 5.20
C GLN A 3 -3.66 -11.91 5.49
N HIS A 4 -4.29 -11.01 4.74
CA HIS A 4 -4.30 -9.58 5.05
C HIS A 4 -5.73 -9.11 5.32
N GLY A 5 -5.88 -8.28 6.35
CA GLY A 5 -7.18 -7.76 6.78
C GLY A 5 -7.20 -6.25 6.86
N ALA A 6 -8.36 -5.65 6.62
CA ALA A 6 -8.63 -4.23 6.83
C ALA A 6 -9.93 -4.06 7.61
N VAL A 7 -9.95 -3.12 8.57
CA VAL A 7 -11.12 -2.81 9.40
C VAL A 7 -11.62 -1.42 9.05
N LEU A 8 -12.87 -1.30 8.62
CA LEU A 8 -13.51 -0.02 8.30
C LEU A 8 -14.37 0.42 9.50
N ARG A 9 -14.36 1.69 9.90
CA ARG A 9 -15.26 2.23 10.94
C ARG A 9 -15.90 3.54 10.50
N ALA A 10 -17.22 3.58 10.37
CA ALA A 10 -17.91 4.83 10.09
C ALA A 10 -17.77 5.83 11.25
N ALA A 11 -17.62 7.13 10.94
CA ALA A 11 -17.57 8.18 11.94
C ALA A 11 -18.90 8.19 12.74
N GLY A 12 -18.81 8.01 14.06
CA GLY A 12 -19.97 8.01 14.96
C GLY A 12 -20.62 6.65 15.21
N GLU A 13 -20.23 5.59 14.49
CA GLU A 13 -20.68 4.21 14.77
C GLU A 13 -19.52 3.37 15.33
N VAL A 14 -19.21 3.55 16.62
CA VAL A 14 -18.12 2.83 17.31
C VAL A 14 -18.34 1.31 17.34
N ASP A 15 -19.61 0.87 17.26
CA ASP A 15 -20.01 -0.53 17.41
C ASP A 15 -20.19 -1.28 16.07
N ARG A 16 -19.98 -0.61 14.92
CA ARG A 16 -20.17 -1.22 13.59
C ARG A 16 -18.97 -1.00 12.69
N PHE A 17 -18.34 -2.12 12.37
CA PHE A 17 -17.19 -2.20 11.49
C PHE A 17 -17.27 -3.43 10.59
N PRO A 18 -17.14 -3.27 9.26
CA PRO A 18 -16.82 -4.38 8.39
C PRO A 18 -15.32 -4.71 8.43
N VAL A 19 -14.99 -5.99 8.29
CA VAL A 19 -13.60 -6.46 8.12
C VAL A 19 -13.49 -7.11 6.76
N VAL A 20 -12.61 -6.57 5.90
CA VAL A 20 -12.28 -7.19 4.61
C VAL A 20 -11.07 -8.07 4.81
N LEU A 21 -11.22 -9.37 4.60
CA LEU A 21 -10.13 -10.33 4.54
C LEU A 21 -9.80 -10.59 3.09
N VAL A 22 -8.53 -10.50 2.71
CA VAL A 22 -8.03 -10.87 1.40
C VAL A 22 -6.95 -11.94 1.56
N GLU A 23 -7.09 -13.00 0.78
CA GLU A 23 -6.16 -14.13 0.76
C GLU A 23 -5.68 -14.39 -0.67
N VAL A 24 -4.43 -14.80 -0.78
CA VAL A 24 -3.83 -15.26 -2.03
C VAL A 24 -3.39 -16.72 -1.90
N GLY A 25 -3.75 -17.53 -2.88
CA GLY A 25 -3.35 -18.92 -3.03
C GLY A 25 -3.18 -19.27 -4.51
N GLY A 26 -2.63 -20.44 -4.84
CA GLY A 26 -2.45 -20.80 -6.25
C GLY A 26 -2.08 -22.26 -6.45
N LEU A 27 -2.45 -22.79 -7.62
CA LEU A 27 -2.06 -24.09 -8.14
C LEU A 27 -1.33 -23.83 -9.46
N ALA A 28 -0.05 -24.20 -9.53
CA ALA A 28 0.91 -24.20 -10.66
C ALA A 28 0.78 -23.12 -11.76
N GLU A 29 -0.37 -22.98 -12.41
CA GLU A 29 -0.61 -22.09 -13.56
C GLU A 29 -1.40 -20.81 -13.23
N GLN A 30 -2.04 -20.72 -12.05
CA GLN A 30 -2.84 -19.56 -11.67
C GLN A 30 -2.71 -19.19 -10.20
N HIS A 31 -2.69 -17.88 -9.96
CA HIS A 31 -2.87 -17.30 -8.63
C HIS A 31 -4.32 -16.85 -8.46
N LEU A 32 -4.95 -17.23 -7.37
CA LEU A 32 -6.32 -16.95 -6.98
C LEU A 32 -6.31 -16.00 -5.78
N PHE A 33 -6.97 -14.87 -5.93
CA PHE A 33 -7.29 -13.95 -4.85
C PHE A 33 -8.72 -14.14 -4.42
N ILE A 34 -8.94 -14.21 -3.11
CA ILE A 34 -10.27 -14.35 -2.52
C ILE A 34 -10.44 -13.26 -1.49
N ALA A 35 -11.62 -12.66 -1.46
CA ALA A 35 -12.02 -11.73 -0.41
C ALA A 35 -13.36 -12.11 0.19
N CYS A 36 -13.50 -11.84 1.48
CA CYS A 36 -14.77 -11.89 2.19
C CYS A 36 -14.88 -10.70 3.15
N VAL A 37 -16.12 -10.27 3.37
CA VAL A 37 -16.43 -9.15 4.26
C VAL A 37 -17.19 -9.66 5.46
N TYR A 38 -16.61 -9.52 6.65
CA TYR A 38 -17.31 -9.75 7.91
C TYR A 38 -18.13 -8.52 8.27
N SER A 39 -19.35 -8.71 8.76
CA SER A 39 -20.17 -7.65 9.33
C SER A 39 -20.32 -7.84 10.84
N SER A 40 -19.77 -6.94 11.64
CA SER A 40 -19.97 -6.93 13.10
C SER A 40 -21.44 -6.73 13.50
N LYS A 41 -22.25 -6.08 12.67
CA LYS A 41 -23.69 -5.89 12.91
C LYS A 41 -24.45 -7.21 12.92
N THR A 42 -24.11 -8.11 12.01
CA THR A 42 -24.81 -9.41 11.88
C THR A 42 -24.03 -10.56 12.52
N GLY A 43 -22.72 -10.38 12.74
CA GLY A 43 -21.82 -11.41 13.22
C GLY A 43 -21.47 -12.46 12.15
N VAL A 44 -21.69 -12.17 10.86
CA VAL A 44 -21.57 -13.15 9.77
C VAL A 44 -20.62 -12.67 8.68
N TRP A 45 -19.91 -13.61 8.08
CA TRP A 45 -19.13 -13.41 6.85
C TRP A 45 -20.05 -13.40 5.62
N GLY A 46 -19.87 -12.41 4.75
CA GLY A 46 -20.56 -12.32 3.47
C GLY A 46 -20.08 -13.36 2.46
N ASN A 47 -20.60 -13.22 1.24
CA ASN A 47 -20.20 -14.08 0.12
C ASN A 47 -18.72 -13.90 -0.22
N LEU A 48 -18.10 -14.97 -0.73
CA LEU A 48 -16.75 -14.93 -1.26
C LEU A 48 -16.76 -14.28 -2.64
N THR A 49 -15.89 -13.30 -2.81
CA THR A 49 -15.53 -12.73 -4.11
C THR A 49 -14.15 -13.24 -4.47
N SER A 50 -13.93 -13.58 -5.74
CA SER A 50 -12.61 -14.00 -6.20
C SER A 50 -12.23 -13.41 -7.55
N THR A 51 -10.93 -13.37 -7.80
CA THR A 51 -10.34 -13.06 -9.10
C THR A 51 -9.07 -13.88 -9.27
N SER A 52 -8.73 -14.26 -10.51
CA SER A 52 -7.51 -15.01 -10.78
C SER A 52 -6.64 -14.32 -11.82
N VAL A 53 -5.35 -14.56 -11.71
CA VAL A 53 -4.32 -14.07 -12.62
C VAL A 53 -3.43 -15.23 -13.04
N GLN A 54 -2.95 -15.18 -14.28
CA GLN A 54 -2.03 -16.21 -14.77
C GLN A 54 -0.70 -16.12 -14.04
N SER A 55 -0.15 -17.27 -13.67
CA SER A 55 1.22 -17.35 -13.19
C SER A 55 2.16 -17.01 -14.35
N LYS A 56 3.10 -16.10 -14.10
CA LYS A 56 4.16 -15.70 -15.04
C LYS A 56 5.49 -16.42 -14.75
N GLY A 57 5.55 -17.15 -13.66
CA GLY A 57 6.72 -17.92 -13.24
C GLY A 57 6.35 -18.97 -12.20
N THR A 58 7.32 -19.30 -11.34
CA THR A 58 7.26 -20.43 -10.41
C THR A 58 7.10 -20.03 -8.94
N PHE A 59 7.10 -18.72 -8.66
CA PHE A 59 7.01 -18.22 -7.30
C PHE A 59 5.55 -18.08 -6.86
N THR A 60 5.32 -18.19 -5.55
CA THR A 60 4.00 -17.90 -4.97
C THR A 60 3.88 -16.42 -4.66
N LEU A 61 2.68 -15.87 -4.81
CA LEU A 61 2.40 -14.49 -4.42
C LEU A 61 2.24 -14.38 -2.90
N TYR A 62 2.66 -13.25 -2.34
CA TYR A 62 2.46 -12.91 -0.94
C TYR A 62 2.24 -11.41 -0.78
N PHE A 63 1.42 -11.01 0.18
CA PHE A 63 1.22 -9.61 0.52
C PHE A 63 2.46 -9.04 1.21
N LYS A 64 2.85 -7.81 0.87
CA LYS A 64 3.82 -7.08 1.68
C LYS A 64 3.17 -6.76 3.02
N GLY A 65 3.95 -6.83 4.10
CA GLY A 65 3.47 -6.64 5.48
C GLY A 65 2.98 -5.22 5.82
N MET A 66 2.73 -4.37 4.82
CA MET A 66 2.16 -3.04 4.99
C MET A 66 0.62 -3.14 5.02
N PRO A 67 -0.06 -2.33 5.82
CA PRO A 67 -1.53 -2.24 5.80
C PRO A 67 -2.06 -1.86 4.41
N SER A 68 -3.36 -2.08 4.20
CA SER A 68 -4.04 -1.53 3.03
C SER A 68 -4.05 -0.01 3.04
N VAL A 69 -4.31 0.57 1.88
CA VAL A 69 -4.66 1.99 1.73
C VAL A 69 -6.09 2.11 1.21
N LEU A 70 -6.89 3.01 1.78
CA LEU A 70 -8.21 3.35 1.23
C LEU A 70 -8.12 4.57 0.33
N VAL A 71 -8.52 4.39 -0.92
CA VAL A 71 -8.65 5.46 -1.91
C VAL A 71 -10.06 5.43 -2.48
N GLY A 72 -10.77 6.55 -2.36
CA GLY A 72 -12.19 6.62 -2.70
C GLY A 72 -12.98 5.55 -1.94
N ASN A 73 -13.50 4.57 -2.68
CA ASN A 73 -14.31 3.48 -2.15
C ASN A 73 -13.67 2.09 -2.35
N SER A 74 -12.35 2.05 -2.48
CA SER A 74 -11.60 0.82 -2.72
C SER A 74 -10.43 0.69 -1.74
N LEU A 75 -10.23 -0.52 -1.22
CA LEU A 75 -9.05 -0.88 -0.44
C LEU A 75 -8.00 -1.49 -1.36
N TYR A 76 -6.74 -1.13 -1.14
CA TYR A 76 -5.61 -1.56 -1.96
C TYR A 76 -4.54 -2.23 -1.12
N TRP A 77 -4.04 -3.39 -1.56
CA TRP A 77 -2.91 -4.10 -0.94
C TRP A 77 -1.83 -4.40 -1.97
N LEU A 78 -0.58 -4.19 -1.57
CA LEU A 78 0.58 -4.51 -2.40
C LEU A 78 0.98 -5.96 -2.18
N PHE A 79 1.22 -6.70 -3.27
CA PHE A 79 1.78 -8.05 -3.22
C PHE A 79 3.03 -8.16 -4.08
N ASP A 80 3.81 -9.20 -3.81
CA ASP A 80 5.09 -9.50 -4.46
C ASP A 80 5.20 -11.03 -4.68
N GLY A 81 6.27 -11.49 -5.31
CA GLY A 81 6.55 -12.89 -5.61
C GLY A 81 6.80 -13.10 -7.09
N ASP A 82 5.88 -13.81 -7.75
CA ASP A 82 5.94 -14.09 -9.18
C ASP A 82 5.96 -12.84 -10.06
N PHE A 83 5.19 -11.84 -9.63
CA PHE A 83 5.23 -10.48 -10.12
C PHE A 83 4.74 -9.55 -9.01
N VAL A 84 4.98 -8.26 -9.18
CA VAL A 84 4.48 -7.23 -8.26
C VAL A 84 3.18 -6.67 -8.79
N GLY A 85 2.20 -6.54 -7.90
CA GLY A 85 0.90 -6.01 -8.25
C GLY A 85 0.15 -5.49 -7.04
N ILE A 86 -1.02 -4.92 -7.32
CA ILE A 86 -1.92 -4.39 -6.32
C ILE A 86 -3.24 -5.13 -6.42
N VAL A 87 -3.75 -5.63 -5.30
CA VAL A 87 -5.14 -6.09 -5.21
C VAL A 87 -6.01 -4.90 -4.84
N GLU A 88 -7.05 -4.69 -5.63
CA GLU A 88 -8.13 -3.74 -5.36
C GLU A 88 -9.37 -4.50 -4.89
N PHE A 89 -9.93 -4.11 -3.75
CA PHE A 89 -11.26 -4.52 -3.32
C PHE A 89 -12.20 -3.31 -3.30
N ASN A 90 -13.20 -3.30 -4.17
CA ASN A 90 -14.21 -2.25 -4.22
C ASN A 90 -15.30 -2.50 -3.19
N LEU A 91 -15.48 -1.56 -2.25
CA LEU A 91 -16.37 -1.70 -1.09
C LEU A 91 -17.86 -1.61 -1.45
N GLU A 92 -18.24 -0.95 -2.54
CA GLU A 92 -19.65 -0.81 -2.96
C GLU A 92 -20.08 -2.00 -3.83
N ARG A 93 -19.22 -2.40 -4.78
CA ARG A 93 -19.50 -3.49 -5.72
C ARG A 93 -19.17 -4.87 -5.15
N HIS A 94 -18.43 -4.92 -4.05
CA HIS A 94 -17.89 -6.14 -3.45
C HIS A 94 -17.08 -6.96 -4.48
N SER A 95 -16.27 -6.27 -5.30
CA SER A 95 -15.53 -6.87 -6.40
C SER A 95 -14.02 -6.81 -6.17
N LEU A 96 -13.30 -7.84 -6.62
CA LEU A 96 -11.85 -7.87 -6.64
C LEU A 96 -11.30 -7.61 -8.03
N ALA A 97 -10.23 -6.82 -8.10
CA ALA A 97 -9.43 -6.65 -9.30
C ALA A 97 -7.93 -6.72 -8.95
N VAL A 98 -7.11 -7.07 -9.94
CA VAL A 98 -5.65 -7.02 -9.84
C VAL A 98 -5.14 -5.97 -10.80
N ILE A 99 -4.32 -5.06 -10.28
CA ILE A 99 -3.64 -4.03 -11.05
C ILE A 99 -2.18 -4.42 -11.10
N GLU A 100 -1.69 -4.76 -12.29
CA GLU A 100 -0.27 -5.05 -12.47
C GLU A 100 0.56 -3.76 -12.38
N VAL A 101 1.72 -3.87 -11.75
CA VAL A 101 2.68 -2.79 -11.58
C VAL A 101 3.81 -3.05 -12.58
N PRO A 102 4.03 -2.16 -13.57
CA PRO A 102 5.01 -2.36 -14.64
C PRO A 102 6.43 -2.64 -14.16
N LEU A 103 7.12 -3.57 -14.85
CA LEU A 103 8.44 -4.07 -14.46
C LEU A 103 9.58 -3.05 -14.62
N ASP A 104 9.39 -2.06 -15.50
CA ASP A 104 10.32 -0.96 -15.72
C ASP A 104 10.43 0.00 -14.53
N MET A 105 9.55 -0.11 -13.53
CA MET A 105 9.65 0.64 -12.28
C MET A 105 10.66 0.03 -11.28
N PHE A 106 11.12 -1.21 -11.49
CA PHE A 106 12.02 -1.92 -10.56
C PHE A 106 13.50 -1.67 -10.86
N GLU A 107 13.98 -0.43 -10.67
CA GLU A 107 15.44 -0.17 -10.72
C GLU A 107 16.17 -0.54 -9.41
N SER A 108 15.46 -0.73 -8.29
CA SER A 108 16.07 -1.13 -7.03
C SER A 108 15.16 -1.98 -6.15
N PHE A 109 15.77 -2.85 -5.35
CA PHE A 109 15.12 -3.82 -4.47
C PHE A 109 14.55 -3.21 -3.17
N ASP A 110 14.61 -1.88 -2.99
CA ASP A 110 14.29 -1.20 -1.73
C ASP A 110 12.79 -1.01 -1.48
N GLY A 111 11.94 -1.47 -2.42
CA GLY A 111 10.52 -1.70 -2.21
C GLY A 111 9.63 -0.51 -2.57
N PHE A 112 8.33 -0.79 -2.63
CA PHE A 112 7.28 0.19 -2.92
C PHE A 112 6.38 0.34 -1.72
N THR A 113 5.90 1.56 -1.50
CA THR A 113 4.85 1.86 -0.53
C THR A 113 3.61 2.33 -1.28
N LEU A 114 2.47 1.67 -1.04
CA LEU A 114 1.17 2.19 -1.44
C LEU A 114 0.83 3.41 -0.58
N MET A 115 0.31 4.46 -1.19
CA MET A 115 -0.15 5.63 -0.48
C MET A 115 -1.31 6.33 -1.20
N ARG A 116 -2.04 7.15 -0.46
CA ARG A 116 -3.05 8.07 -0.99
C ARG A 116 -2.38 9.43 -1.17
N ALA A 117 -2.33 9.93 -2.40
CA ALA A 117 -1.78 11.24 -2.68
C ALA A 117 -2.66 12.37 -2.14
N GLU A 118 -2.15 13.60 -2.09
CA GLU A 118 -2.84 14.79 -1.59
C GLU A 118 -4.09 15.16 -2.42
N ASP A 119 -4.12 14.79 -3.70
CA ASP A 119 -5.31 14.90 -4.56
C ASP A 119 -6.33 13.77 -4.32
N GLY A 120 -6.04 12.87 -3.38
CA GLY A 120 -6.90 11.74 -3.02
C GLY A 120 -6.73 10.53 -3.93
N GLU A 121 -5.83 10.55 -4.91
CA GLU A 121 -5.64 9.45 -5.85
C GLU A 121 -4.67 8.38 -5.34
N LEU A 122 -4.77 7.18 -5.92
CA LEU A 122 -3.88 6.07 -5.61
C LEU A 122 -2.49 6.36 -6.18
N SER A 123 -1.47 6.24 -5.34
CA SER A 123 -0.09 6.46 -5.75
C SER A 123 0.85 5.43 -5.15
N LEU A 124 1.99 5.27 -5.81
CA LEU A 124 3.09 4.40 -5.39
C LEU A 124 4.32 5.25 -5.11
N LEU A 125 4.91 5.07 -3.94
CA LEU A 125 6.22 5.61 -3.63
C LEU A 125 7.26 4.52 -3.88
N SER A 126 8.17 4.77 -4.81
CA SER A 126 9.38 3.98 -5.01
C SER A 126 10.54 4.66 -4.30
N LEU A 127 11.39 3.88 -3.64
CA LEU A 127 12.61 4.36 -3.00
C LEU A 127 13.80 3.59 -3.57
N SER A 128 14.82 4.33 -4.03
CA SER A 128 16.08 3.78 -4.54
C SER A 128 17.25 4.55 -3.93
N GLY A 129 17.91 3.94 -2.93
CA GLY A 129 18.91 4.62 -2.11
C GLY A 129 18.30 5.84 -1.39
N PHE A 130 18.67 7.05 -1.83
CA PHE A 130 18.12 8.31 -1.32
C PHE A 130 17.07 8.95 -2.24
N THR A 131 16.81 8.37 -3.41
CA THR A 131 15.85 8.93 -4.36
C THR A 131 14.47 8.35 -4.12
N ALA A 132 13.53 9.19 -3.70
CA ALA A 132 12.12 8.86 -3.61
C ALA A 132 11.36 9.36 -4.84
N GLN A 133 10.66 8.47 -5.53
CA GLN A 133 9.84 8.79 -6.70
C GLN A 133 8.38 8.48 -6.41
N LEU A 134 7.52 9.48 -6.61
CA LEU A 134 6.08 9.34 -6.52
C LEU A 134 5.52 9.04 -7.92
N TRP A 135 4.83 7.93 -8.02
CA TRP A 135 4.19 7.44 -9.24
C TRP A 135 2.68 7.52 -9.09
N LYS A 136 2.00 8.05 -10.11
CA LYS A 136 0.54 8.05 -10.20
C LYS A 136 0.10 7.25 -11.41
N ARG A 137 -1.09 6.66 -11.29
CA ARG A 137 -1.70 5.89 -12.37
C ARG A 137 -2.20 6.87 -13.43
N ASN A 138 -1.70 6.75 -14.66
CA ASN A 138 -2.19 7.47 -15.82
C ASN A 138 -3.20 6.57 -16.56
N THR A 139 -4.42 7.08 -16.71
CA THR A 139 -5.51 6.38 -17.43
C THR A 139 -5.63 6.83 -18.89
N ILE A 140 -4.80 7.77 -19.34
CA ILE A 140 -5.06 8.57 -20.56
C ILE A 140 -4.45 7.96 -21.83
N THR A 141 -3.44 7.10 -21.74
CA THR A 141 -2.75 6.58 -22.93
C THR A 141 -3.18 5.14 -23.26
N ASP A 142 -3.93 5.00 -24.37
CA ASP A 142 -4.18 3.76 -25.11
C ASP A 142 -5.01 2.66 -24.41
N GLY A 143 -5.70 2.99 -23.32
CA GLY A 143 -6.54 2.04 -22.59
C GLY A 143 -5.76 1.00 -21.78
N VAL A 144 -4.42 1.06 -21.82
CA VAL A 144 -3.53 0.30 -20.94
C VAL A 144 -3.18 1.20 -19.76
N PRO A 145 -3.58 0.85 -18.52
CA PRO A 145 -3.22 1.64 -17.36
C PRO A 145 -1.70 1.70 -17.22
N SER A 146 -1.13 2.89 -17.29
CA SER A 146 0.31 3.12 -17.13
C SER A 146 0.58 3.86 -15.82
N TRP A 147 1.83 3.84 -15.35
CA TRP A 147 2.27 4.61 -14.20
C TRP A 147 3.26 5.67 -14.68
N GLY A 148 3.11 6.90 -14.17
CA GLY A 148 3.99 8.01 -14.49
C GLY A 148 4.58 8.63 -13.24
N ILE A 149 5.87 8.97 -13.29
CA ILE A 149 6.54 9.75 -12.24
C ILE A 149 5.94 11.16 -12.25
N VAL A 150 5.36 11.56 -11.13
CA VAL A 150 4.85 12.93 -10.94
C VAL A 150 5.76 13.76 -10.04
N ARG A 151 6.62 13.10 -9.25
CA ARG A 151 7.57 13.79 -8.37
C ARG A 151 8.80 12.93 -8.08
N THR A 152 9.95 13.59 -8.01
CA THR A 152 11.20 13.00 -7.53
C THR A 152 11.75 13.85 -6.39
N VAL A 153 12.23 13.21 -5.33
CA VAL A 153 12.76 13.85 -4.12
C VAL A 153 14.08 13.18 -3.74
N GLU A 154 15.13 13.98 -3.55
CA GLU A 154 16.42 13.54 -3.02
C GLU A 154 16.38 13.66 -1.49
N LEU A 155 16.20 12.52 -0.82
CA LEU A 155 16.00 12.45 0.63
C LEU A 155 17.26 12.80 1.42
N ASP A 156 18.44 12.53 0.90
CA ASP A 156 19.72 12.93 1.49
C ASP A 156 19.81 14.45 1.62
N LYS A 157 19.45 15.19 0.56
CA LYS A 157 19.42 16.66 0.59
C LYS A 157 18.31 17.20 1.47
N LEU A 158 17.11 16.60 1.40
CA LEU A 158 15.96 17.01 2.21
C LEU A 158 16.22 16.80 3.72
N LEU A 159 16.81 15.67 4.07
CA LEU A 159 17.05 15.26 5.46
C LEU A 159 18.45 15.65 5.95
N SER A 160 19.28 16.28 5.11
CA SER A 160 20.68 16.64 5.39
C SER A 160 21.50 15.44 5.89
N LEU A 161 21.43 14.33 5.15
CA LEU A 161 22.11 13.07 5.48
C LEU A 161 23.49 13.00 4.83
N ASP A 162 24.39 12.28 5.50
CA ASP A 162 25.66 11.88 4.92
C ASP A 162 25.45 10.81 3.84
N SER A 163 26.29 10.82 2.80
CA SER A 163 26.18 9.94 1.62
C SER A 163 26.37 8.45 1.92
N GLU A 164 26.83 8.09 3.12
CA GLU A 164 27.01 6.70 3.56
C GLU A 164 25.77 6.12 4.26
N GLY A 165 24.72 6.92 4.44
CA GLY A 165 23.48 6.45 5.04
C GLY A 165 22.66 5.56 4.10
N TYR A 166 21.56 5.00 4.62
CA TYR A 166 20.53 4.38 3.81
C TYR A 166 19.15 4.73 4.35
N VAL A 167 18.14 4.76 3.47
CA VAL A 167 16.77 5.08 3.83
C VAL A 167 15.86 3.93 3.38
N THR A 168 14.89 3.57 4.22
CA THR A 168 13.90 2.53 3.91
C THR A 168 12.51 2.96 4.36
N THR A 169 11.48 2.61 3.59
CA THR A 169 10.09 2.86 3.97
C THR A 169 9.63 1.82 4.99
N HIS A 170 9.00 2.26 6.07
CA HIS A 170 8.48 1.39 7.14
C HIS A 170 6.95 1.37 7.21
N GLY A 171 6.27 2.37 6.65
CA GLY A 171 4.83 2.49 6.77
C GLY A 171 4.29 3.73 6.08
N PHE A 172 2.97 3.76 5.92
CA PHE A 172 2.22 4.94 5.52
C PHE A 172 1.14 5.20 6.56
N ALA A 173 1.15 6.41 7.13
CA ALA A 173 0.14 6.93 8.04
C ALA A 173 -0.89 7.68 7.21
N GLU A 174 -1.98 6.99 6.87
CA GLU A 174 -2.96 7.42 5.88
C GLU A 174 -3.75 8.68 6.27
N ASP A 175 -4.11 8.83 7.55
CA ASP A 175 -4.94 9.95 8.01
C ASP A 175 -4.15 11.26 7.94
N ASN A 176 -2.84 11.18 8.15
CA ASN A 176 -1.94 12.33 8.11
C ASN A 176 -1.19 12.47 6.77
N ASN A 177 -1.36 11.52 5.84
CA ASN A 177 -0.59 11.42 4.60
C ASN A 177 0.94 11.49 4.81
N LEU A 178 1.43 10.72 5.80
CA LEU A 178 2.85 10.69 6.16
C LEU A 178 3.48 9.35 5.83
N VAL A 179 4.60 9.39 5.11
CA VAL A 179 5.45 8.23 4.91
C VAL A 179 6.40 8.12 6.09
N ILE A 180 6.45 6.94 6.70
CA ILE A 180 7.37 6.63 7.79
C ILE A 180 8.65 6.10 7.17
N LEU A 181 9.72 6.84 7.32
CA LEU A 181 11.06 6.50 6.88
C LEU A 181 11.90 6.05 8.06
N ARG A 182 12.69 5.01 7.84
CA ARG A 182 13.86 4.71 8.65
C ARG A 182 15.09 5.21 7.93
N VAL A 183 15.88 6.00 8.62
CA VAL A 183 17.20 6.45 8.19
C VAL A 183 18.25 5.73 9.02
N ASN A 184 19.18 5.06 8.34
CA ASN A 184 20.16 4.16 8.93
C ASN A 184 19.47 3.08 9.78
N ILE A 185 19.96 2.81 10.98
CA ILE A 185 19.41 1.76 11.85
C ILE A 185 18.42 2.32 12.87
N ASN A 186 18.57 3.59 13.26
CA ASN A 186 18.00 4.09 14.51
C ASN A 186 17.11 5.33 14.35
N ILE A 187 17.11 6.01 13.21
CA ILE A 187 16.38 7.27 13.08
C ILE A 187 15.06 6.98 12.38
N ILE A 188 13.96 7.37 13.02
CA ILE A 188 12.63 7.31 12.43
C ILE A 188 12.17 8.73 12.16
N SER A 189 11.81 8.96 10.91
CA SER A 189 11.36 10.23 10.39
C SER A 189 10.04 10.05 9.68
N THR A 190 9.20 11.07 9.72
CA THR A 190 8.01 11.17 8.89
C THR A 190 8.25 12.20 7.81
N VAL A 191 7.83 11.91 6.58
CA VAL A 191 7.86 12.85 5.47
C VAL A 191 6.51 12.87 4.77
N GLN A 192 6.04 14.07 4.44
CA GLN A 192 4.97 14.27 3.48
C GLN A 192 5.62 14.53 2.13
N ILE A 193 5.55 13.57 1.22
CA ILE A 193 6.33 13.58 -0.04
C ILE A 193 5.93 14.75 -0.94
N GLU A 194 4.65 15.12 -0.98
CA GLU A 194 4.14 16.18 -1.85
C GLU A 194 4.36 17.60 -1.28
N SER A 195 4.30 17.80 0.04
CA SER A 195 4.59 19.10 0.66
C SER A 195 6.05 19.28 1.10
N LEU A 196 6.85 18.21 1.00
CA LEU A 196 8.25 18.11 1.49
C LEU A 196 8.40 18.46 2.97
N GLN A 197 7.33 18.33 3.76
CA GLN A 197 7.40 18.53 5.19
C GLN A 197 8.01 17.29 5.83
N PHE A 198 9.13 17.47 6.53
CA PHE A 198 9.81 16.40 7.23
C PHE A 198 9.82 16.66 8.73
N LYS A 199 9.80 15.57 9.50
CA LYS A 199 9.94 15.63 10.95
C LYS A 199 10.64 14.38 11.43
N LYS A 200 11.73 14.56 12.18
CA LYS A 200 12.34 13.47 12.95
C LYS A 200 11.43 13.15 14.13
N VAL A 201 11.03 11.89 14.27
CA VAL A 201 10.10 11.43 15.32
C VAL A 201 10.86 10.86 16.50
N SER A 202 11.88 10.02 16.25
CA SER A 202 12.63 9.38 17.34
C SER A 202 13.99 8.85 16.90
N ASP A 203 14.90 8.75 17.85
CA ASP A 203 16.11 7.92 17.79
C ASP A 203 15.82 6.59 18.49
N ASN A 204 15.29 5.61 17.75
CA ASN A 204 14.91 4.31 18.28
C ASN A 204 15.10 3.19 17.24
N SER A 205 15.69 2.08 17.66
CA SER A 205 15.97 0.89 16.83
C SER A 205 14.79 -0.07 16.66
N LYS A 206 13.60 0.26 17.19
CA LYS A 206 12.41 -0.61 17.05
C LYS A 206 12.04 -0.83 15.59
N TRP A 207 11.75 -2.09 15.25
CA TRP A 207 11.56 -2.57 13.86
C TRP A 207 10.16 -2.35 13.30
N TYR A 208 9.14 -2.24 14.15
CA TYR A 208 7.75 -2.17 13.71
C TYR A 208 7.08 -0.89 14.20
N TYR A 209 6.61 -0.08 13.25
CA TYR A 209 5.78 1.09 13.50
C TYR A 209 4.44 0.85 12.82
N TYR A 210 3.41 0.66 13.64
CA TYR A 210 2.04 0.58 13.16
C TYR A 210 1.40 1.94 13.40
N PRO A 211 1.19 2.78 12.36
CA PRO A 211 0.33 3.92 12.51
C PRO A 211 -1.04 3.39 12.93
N PHE A 212 -1.57 3.85 14.07
CA PHE A 212 -2.91 3.50 14.56
C PHE A 212 -3.99 4.24 13.75
N GLU A 213 -3.84 4.25 12.44
CA GLU A 213 -4.67 4.97 11.45
C GLU A 213 -5.36 3.99 10.49
N SER A 214 -5.27 2.68 10.74
CA SER A 214 -5.93 1.62 9.94
C SER A 214 -7.44 1.49 10.22
N VAL A 215 -8.08 2.59 10.61
CA VAL A 215 -9.49 2.68 10.97
C VAL A 215 -10.15 3.68 10.04
N TYR A 216 -10.63 3.19 8.91
CA TYR A 216 -11.14 4.03 7.84
C TYR A 216 -12.50 4.63 8.16
N ALA A 217 -12.62 5.97 8.08
CA ALA A 217 -13.89 6.66 8.09
C ALA A 217 -14.59 6.51 6.72
N ALA A 218 -15.80 5.94 6.70
CA ALA A 218 -16.64 6.02 5.51
C ALA A 218 -17.03 7.49 5.27
N GLY A 219 -16.74 8.01 4.08
CA GLY A 219 -17.25 9.31 3.64
C GLY A 219 -18.78 9.29 3.61
N ILE A 220 -19.39 10.40 4.04
CA ILE A 220 -20.85 10.63 4.03
C ILE A 220 -21.37 10.61 2.60
#